data_AF-A0A0A8UYM9-F1
#
_entry.id   AF-A0A0A8UYM9-F1
#
_cell.length_a   1.000
_cell.length_b   1.000
_cell.length_c   1.000
_cell.angle_alpha   90.00
_cell.angle_beta   90.00
_cell.angle_gamma   90.00
#
_symmetry.space_group_name_H-M   'P 1'
#
loop_
_entity.id
_entity.type
_entity.pdbx_description
1 polymer ?
#
loop_
_entity_poly.entity_id
_entity_poly.type
_entity_poly.pdbx_seq_one_letter_code
_entity_poly.pdbx_strand_id
1 'polypeptide(L)'
;MKRMLSGTLLTLVAASSYASFQSGVDRLINQVSPSLNIGVEVVDLTTGATLYRRNQNRTFVPASNMKLFSDAAALMVLGPDYRFRNQLSTSASQLQQGTLKGSLYLHLSGDPSFNHERLANLIAGLKNWHINRIQGNVYIDSSHAFVNPYPPGWMAEDLVYSYGAPLAPVMIDANRLTITVNPSAKADEPAIVETNDASKSIVINNQVRTKAKGNRCGVGFSLDQQNHLTVHGCVTVGQWAVQQQMAIRNPLAFAQGLIKHQLAEANIVLEGNVLLGKAPAGSLLIASESSKPISQLMADTLKPSDNLYADSLFLHAAEKLHGSPVNWPEAQAIVKKFMQQQTGIQLNNAVLTDGSGLSRHDLLTPSQTVGLLRFLHDKFPLAYEYISALPVSGRDGTLQRRFKGPAQQDLVRAKTGTMRGIVSLSGYLYTANAHTLAFAIFINHVPGTKSSISGKYRYVVDALCTYFLQQKPGNNTWAKVFAPHGRLKFQQNPTQAEVQRGRQARWRRLETVVKDALKGQLVTVIYRGNELILKDNQADASRVLNALRNLRNKYPFAVALSSKVIPTGVGVKPLVLWMEKTDPDSAQRIWTIRESVS
;
A
#
# COMPACT_ATOMS: atom_id res chain seq x y z
N MET A 1 -55.67 -36.40 -11.12
CA MET A 1 -54.39 -36.69 -10.42
C MET A 1 -53.15 -36.45 -11.30
N LYS A 2 -52.97 -35.28 -11.93
CA LYS A 2 -51.78 -34.98 -12.77
C LYS A 2 -51.22 -33.55 -12.57
N ARG A 3 -51.23 -33.05 -11.31
CA ARG A 3 -50.62 -31.76 -10.95
C ARG A 3 -49.74 -31.75 -9.68
N MET A 4 -49.45 -32.92 -9.08
CA MET A 4 -48.59 -32.99 -7.88
C MET A 4 -47.18 -33.57 -8.09
N LEU A 5 -46.80 -33.97 -9.32
CA LEU A 5 -45.50 -34.63 -9.58
C LEU A 5 -44.38 -33.70 -10.07
N SER A 6 -44.69 -32.45 -10.45
CA SER A 6 -43.66 -31.50 -10.93
C SER A 6 -42.98 -30.70 -9.81
N GLY A 7 -43.60 -30.61 -8.63
CA GLY A 7 -43.00 -29.93 -7.46
C GLY A 7 -41.94 -30.77 -6.75
N THR A 8 -42.12 -32.10 -6.71
CA THR A 8 -41.22 -33.04 -6.01
C THR A 8 -39.93 -33.31 -6.79
N LEU A 9 -39.97 -33.26 -8.13
CA LEU A 9 -38.78 -33.51 -8.96
C LEU A 9 -37.82 -32.30 -8.97
N LEU A 10 -38.35 -31.07 -8.93
CA LEU A 10 -37.53 -29.85 -8.88
C LEU A 10 -36.81 -29.68 -7.53
N THR A 11 -37.47 -30.06 -6.43
CA THR A 11 -36.87 -30.02 -5.09
C THR A 11 -35.79 -31.10 -4.89
N LEU A 12 -35.98 -32.30 -5.46
CA LEU A 12 -34.98 -33.38 -5.42
C LEU A 12 -33.70 -33.04 -6.19
N VAL A 13 -33.80 -32.42 -7.38
CA VAL A 13 -32.62 -32.01 -8.16
C VAL A 13 -31.86 -30.88 -7.46
N ALA A 14 -32.56 -29.88 -6.92
CA ALA A 14 -31.92 -28.80 -6.15
C ALA A 14 -31.20 -29.33 -4.90
N ALA A 15 -31.84 -30.23 -4.14
CA ALA A 15 -31.26 -30.85 -2.95
C ALA A 15 -30.02 -31.71 -3.26
N SER A 16 -30.04 -32.47 -4.36
CA SER A 16 -28.90 -33.30 -4.78
C SER A 16 -27.67 -32.46 -5.21
N SER A 17 -27.91 -31.34 -5.91
CA SER A 17 -26.83 -30.42 -6.33
C SER A 17 -26.20 -29.70 -5.13
N TYR A 18 -27.01 -29.31 -4.14
CA TYR A 18 -26.56 -28.70 -2.89
C TYR A 18 -25.72 -29.67 -2.03
N ALA A 19 -26.19 -30.92 -1.86
CA ALA A 19 -25.45 -31.95 -1.14
C ALA A 19 -24.10 -32.29 -1.82
N SER A 20 -24.03 -32.24 -3.15
CA SER A 20 -22.78 -32.41 -3.90
C SER A 20 -21.79 -31.25 -3.69
N PHE A 21 -22.27 -30.01 -3.60
CA PHE A 21 -21.41 -28.84 -3.31
C PHE A 21 -20.80 -28.95 -1.92
N GLN A 22 -21.64 -29.18 -0.91
CA GLN A 22 -21.22 -29.24 0.48
C GLN A 22 -20.20 -30.36 0.73
N SER A 23 -20.46 -31.56 0.20
CA SER A 23 -19.54 -32.70 0.33
C SER A 23 -18.21 -32.51 -0.41
N GLY A 24 -18.17 -31.71 -1.48
CA GLY A 24 -16.92 -31.35 -2.16
C GLY A 24 -16.07 -30.40 -1.32
N VAL A 25 -16.69 -29.37 -0.75
CA VAL A 25 -16.01 -28.40 0.13
C VAL A 25 -15.48 -29.08 1.39
N ASP A 26 -16.30 -29.89 2.06
CA ASP A 26 -15.89 -30.61 3.27
C ASP A 26 -14.75 -31.59 2.98
N ARG A 27 -14.74 -32.27 1.81
CA ARG A 27 -13.61 -33.10 1.39
C ARG A 27 -12.30 -32.32 1.28
N LEU A 28 -12.31 -31.15 0.63
CA LEU A 28 -11.11 -30.32 0.49
C LEU A 28 -10.58 -29.84 1.84
N ILE A 29 -11.47 -29.50 2.78
CA ILE A 29 -11.07 -29.11 4.13
C ILE A 29 -10.51 -30.32 4.90
N ASN A 30 -11.18 -31.46 4.84
CA ASN A 30 -10.80 -32.66 5.59
C ASN A 30 -9.49 -33.30 5.08
N GLN A 31 -9.13 -33.11 3.81
CA GLN A 31 -7.81 -33.47 3.26
C GLN A 31 -6.65 -32.76 3.95
N VAL A 32 -6.90 -31.57 4.51
CA VAL A 32 -5.89 -30.79 5.24
C VAL A 32 -5.90 -31.17 6.70
N SER A 33 -7.06 -31.05 7.34
CA SER A 33 -7.31 -31.48 8.70
C SER A 33 -8.81 -31.34 9.03
N PRO A 34 -9.47 -32.40 9.54
CA PRO A 34 -10.85 -32.31 10.01
C PRO A 34 -11.04 -31.29 11.16
N SER A 35 -10.00 -31.08 11.97
CA SER A 35 -9.99 -30.15 13.11
C SER A 35 -9.50 -28.74 12.76
N LEU A 36 -9.37 -28.41 11.46
CA LEU A 36 -9.00 -27.08 11.01
C LEU A 36 -9.99 -26.04 11.57
N ASN A 37 -9.49 -25.04 12.27
CA ASN A 37 -10.29 -23.91 12.74
C ASN A 37 -10.59 -22.97 11.57
N ILE A 38 -11.61 -23.34 10.80
CA ILE A 38 -12.06 -22.64 9.59
C ILE A 38 -13.52 -22.21 9.72
N GLY A 39 -13.79 -20.96 9.33
CA GLY A 39 -15.11 -20.41 9.09
C GLY A 39 -15.31 -20.10 7.61
N VAL A 40 -16.44 -20.52 7.04
CA VAL A 40 -16.77 -20.28 5.63
C VAL A 40 -18.25 -19.95 5.50
N GLU A 41 -18.55 -18.96 4.67
CA GLU A 41 -19.88 -18.78 4.10
C GLU A 41 -19.77 -18.46 2.61
N VAL A 42 -20.66 -19.03 1.81
CA VAL A 42 -20.77 -18.80 0.37
C VAL A 42 -22.25 -18.59 0.03
N VAL A 43 -22.55 -17.48 -0.63
CA VAL A 43 -23.90 -17.11 -1.08
C VAL A 43 -23.85 -16.80 -2.57
N ASP A 44 -24.81 -17.35 -3.30
CA ASP A 44 -25.07 -16.97 -4.69
C ASP A 44 -25.92 -15.71 -4.72
N LEU A 45 -25.32 -14.58 -5.11
CA LEU A 45 -26.01 -13.30 -5.20
C LEU A 45 -27.01 -13.25 -6.37
N THR A 46 -26.87 -14.16 -7.34
CA THR A 46 -27.76 -14.27 -8.50
C THR A 46 -29.11 -14.85 -8.11
N THR A 47 -29.12 -15.84 -7.23
CA THR A 47 -30.32 -16.57 -6.81
C THR A 47 -30.76 -16.23 -5.39
N GLY A 48 -29.88 -15.61 -4.59
CA GLY A 48 -30.06 -15.39 -3.16
C GLY A 48 -29.79 -16.63 -2.30
N ALA A 49 -29.48 -17.77 -2.90
CA ALA A 49 -29.27 -19.02 -2.18
C ALA A 49 -27.93 -19.02 -1.44
N THR A 50 -27.95 -19.37 -0.15
CA THR A 50 -26.73 -19.81 0.54
C THR A 50 -26.30 -21.14 -0.05
N LEU A 51 -25.05 -21.27 -0.49
CA LEU A 51 -24.48 -22.49 -1.09
C LEU A 51 -23.69 -23.34 -0.08
N TYR A 52 -23.05 -22.69 0.90
CA TYR A 52 -22.28 -23.39 1.92
C TYR A 52 -22.10 -22.57 3.18
N ARG A 53 -22.10 -23.25 4.32
CA ARG A 53 -21.84 -22.69 5.65
C ARG A 53 -21.05 -23.68 6.48
N ARG A 54 -19.99 -23.20 7.11
CA ARG A 54 -19.26 -23.92 8.16
C ARG A 54 -18.74 -22.92 9.17
N ASN A 55 -19.15 -23.04 10.44
CA ASN A 55 -18.74 -22.12 11.50
C ASN A 55 -18.98 -20.62 11.15
N GLN A 56 -19.96 -20.31 10.31
CA GLN A 56 -20.18 -18.99 9.74
C GLN A 56 -20.55 -17.91 10.75
N ASN A 57 -21.06 -18.31 11.91
CA ASN A 57 -21.42 -17.41 13.02
C ASN A 57 -20.37 -17.40 14.14
N ARG A 58 -19.28 -18.16 14.02
CA ARG A 58 -18.16 -18.09 14.97
C ARG A 58 -17.30 -16.87 14.65
N THR A 59 -16.77 -16.23 15.68
CA THR A 59 -15.85 -15.09 15.54
C THR A 59 -14.44 -15.57 15.27
N PHE A 60 -13.77 -14.87 14.37
CA PHE A 60 -12.39 -15.10 13.95
C PHE A 60 -11.66 -13.76 13.96
N VAL A 61 -10.34 -13.77 14.20
CA VAL A 61 -9.52 -12.59 13.92
C VAL A 61 -9.38 -12.49 12.39
N PRO A 62 -9.96 -11.47 11.74
CA PRO A 62 -10.13 -11.46 10.29
C PRO A 62 -8.85 -11.09 9.53
N ALA A 63 -7.81 -10.61 10.23
CA ALA A 63 -6.70 -9.89 9.62
C ALA A 63 -7.22 -8.74 8.72
N SER A 64 -6.52 -8.40 7.62
CA SER A 64 -6.91 -7.31 6.71
C SER A 64 -8.24 -7.48 5.94
N ASN A 65 -9.08 -8.45 6.28
CA ASN A 65 -10.49 -8.43 5.89
C ASN A 65 -11.31 -7.41 6.72
N MET A 66 -10.78 -6.90 7.84
CA MET A 66 -11.33 -5.74 8.55
C MET A 66 -11.48 -4.52 7.63
N LYS A 67 -10.52 -4.34 6.71
CA LYS A 67 -10.52 -3.26 5.71
C LYS A 67 -11.78 -3.23 4.84
N LEU A 68 -12.46 -4.36 4.70
CA LEU A 68 -13.74 -4.38 3.98
C LEU A 68 -14.77 -3.49 4.70
N PHE A 69 -14.81 -3.55 6.03
CA PHE A 69 -15.73 -2.76 6.84
C PHE A 69 -15.28 -1.31 6.98
N SER A 70 -14.00 -1.06 7.24
CA SER A 70 -13.49 0.32 7.40
C SER A 70 -13.67 1.14 6.13
N ASP A 71 -13.32 0.58 4.97
CA ASP A 71 -13.38 1.33 3.71
C ASP A 71 -14.83 1.48 3.23
N ALA A 72 -15.70 0.51 3.55
CA ALA A 72 -17.14 0.65 3.30
C ALA A 72 -17.72 1.79 4.15
N ALA A 73 -17.37 1.85 5.44
CA ALA A 73 -17.78 2.94 6.32
C ALA A 73 -17.28 4.29 5.80
N ALA A 74 -15.98 4.38 5.46
CA ALA A 74 -15.39 5.62 4.96
C ALA A 74 -16.06 6.09 3.66
N LEU A 75 -16.31 5.18 2.72
CA LEU A 75 -16.99 5.52 1.47
C LEU A 75 -18.44 5.97 1.68
N MET A 76 -19.19 5.33 2.58
CA MET A 76 -20.57 5.71 2.89
C MET A 76 -20.67 7.06 3.61
N VAL A 77 -19.73 7.33 4.52
CA VAL A 77 -19.74 8.52 5.38
C VAL A 77 -19.17 9.75 4.69
N LEU A 78 -18.04 9.60 4.00
CA LEU A 78 -17.32 10.71 3.38
C LEU A 78 -17.82 10.97 1.96
N GLY A 79 -18.28 9.93 1.26
CA GLY A 79 -18.64 9.97 -0.14
C GLY A 79 -17.44 9.75 -1.09
N PRO A 80 -17.70 9.40 -2.36
CA PRO A 80 -16.67 8.95 -3.30
C PRO A 80 -15.71 10.06 -3.72
N ASP A 81 -16.17 11.32 -3.69
CA ASP A 81 -15.45 12.51 -4.16
C ASP A 81 -14.75 13.28 -3.04
N TYR A 82 -14.92 12.87 -1.78
CA TYR A 82 -14.23 13.50 -0.66
C TYR A 82 -12.71 13.46 -0.88
N ARG A 83 -12.04 14.55 -0.54
CA ARG A 83 -10.59 14.70 -0.61
C ARG A 83 -10.11 15.27 0.70
N PHE A 84 -9.01 14.70 1.21
CA PHE A 84 -8.26 15.34 2.27
C PHE A 84 -7.69 16.66 1.74
N ARG A 85 -7.72 17.69 2.58
CA ARG A 85 -7.27 19.03 2.22
C ARG A 85 -6.16 19.44 3.17
N ASN A 86 -4.96 19.55 2.63
CA ASN A 86 -3.82 20.08 3.35
C ASN A 86 -3.64 21.56 2.96
N GLN A 87 -3.33 22.42 3.92
CA GLN A 87 -3.29 23.86 3.70
C GLN A 87 -2.07 24.49 4.34
N LEU A 88 -1.63 25.61 3.78
CA LEU A 88 -0.63 26.48 4.35
C LEU A 88 -1.28 27.84 4.58
N SER A 89 -1.24 28.35 5.80
CA SER A 89 -1.78 29.67 6.15
C SER A 89 -0.79 30.49 6.98
N THR A 90 -1.10 31.78 7.19
CA THR A 90 -0.34 32.69 8.05
C THR A 90 -1.28 33.57 8.86
N SER A 91 -0.90 33.92 10.09
CA SER A 91 -1.57 34.97 10.86
C SER A 91 -0.82 36.31 10.79
N ALA A 92 0.30 36.36 10.06
CA ALA A 92 1.09 37.57 9.93
C ALA A 92 0.35 38.62 9.09
N SER A 93 0.28 39.84 9.60
CA SER A 93 -0.28 41.00 8.90
C SER A 93 0.75 41.80 8.11
N GLN A 94 2.03 41.44 8.21
CA GLN A 94 3.14 42.18 7.61
C GLN A 94 4.03 41.28 6.75
N LEU A 95 4.18 41.68 5.49
CA LEU A 95 5.14 41.16 4.53
C LEU A 95 5.98 42.33 4.01
N GLN A 96 7.28 42.36 4.34
CA GLN A 96 8.18 43.45 3.95
C GLN A 96 9.38 42.88 3.20
N GLN A 97 9.59 43.31 1.95
CA GLN A 97 10.71 42.88 1.11
C GLN A 97 10.86 41.34 1.04
N GLY A 98 9.74 40.62 0.95
CA GLY A 98 9.69 39.16 0.92
C GLY A 98 9.86 38.46 2.27
N THR A 99 10.02 39.22 3.36
CA THR A 99 10.08 38.72 4.73
C THR A 99 8.70 38.73 5.39
N LEU A 100 8.18 37.54 5.69
CA LEU A 100 6.98 37.34 6.47
C LEU A 100 7.28 37.54 7.96
N LYS A 101 6.74 38.62 8.55
CA LYS A 101 6.91 38.94 9.97
C LYS A 101 5.89 38.20 10.82
N GLY A 102 6.07 36.89 10.92
CA GLY A 102 5.22 36.01 11.70
C GLY A 102 5.40 34.56 11.29
N SER A 103 4.44 33.73 11.70
CA SER A 103 4.53 32.29 11.57
C SER A 103 3.65 31.76 10.44
N LEU A 104 4.05 30.62 9.89
CA LEU A 104 3.22 29.81 9.00
C LEU A 104 2.53 28.69 9.78
N TYR A 105 1.41 28.22 9.26
CA TYR A 105 0.63 27.12 9.81
C TYR A 105 0.37 26.11 8.70
N LEU A 106 0.94 24.92 8.84
CA LEU A 106 0.71 23.77 7.97
C LEU A 106 -0.42 22.94 8.56
N HIS A 107 -1.60 23.05 7.96
CA HIS A 107 -2.81 22.32 8.33
C HIS A 107 -2.77 20.96 7.67
N LEU A 108 -2.57 19.91 8.47
CA LEU A 108 -2.53 18.53 8.00
C LEU A 108 -3.78 17.80 8.46
N SER A 109 -4.62 17.43 7.50
CA SER A 109 -5.91 16.79 7.76
C SER A 109 -5.79 15.28 7.95
N GLY A 110 -4.66 14.75 8.40
CA GLY A 110 -4.45 13.30 8.52
C GLY A 110 -4.48 12.51 7.20
N ASP A 111 -4.18 13.13 6.06
CA ASP A 111 -4.11 12.49 4.75
C ASP A 111 -3.01 11.41 4.69
N PRO A 112 -3.33 10.11 4.55
CA PRO A 112 -2.31 9.05 4.50
C PRO A 112 -1.53 9.04 3.17
N SER A 113 -2.01 9.78 2.16
CA SER A 113 -1.38 9.93 0.85
C SER A 113 -0.54 11.20 0.69
N PHE A 114 -0.43 12.01 1.76
CA PHE A 114 0.43 13.17 1.76
C PHE A 114 1.90 12.74 1.71
N ASN A 115 2.68 13.38 0.85
CA ASN A 115 4.04 12.99 0.53
C ASN A 115 4.92 14.23 0.37
N HIS A 116 6.23 14.03 0.30
CA HIS A 116 7.19 15.13 0.22
C HIS A 116 7.00 15.98 -1.06
N GLU A 117 6.57 15.40 -2.19
CA GLU A 117 6.28 16.15 -3.41
C GLU A 117 5.09 17.12 -3.21
N ARG A 118 4.03 16.68 -2.52
CA ARG A 118 2.86 17.51 -2.20
C ARG A 118 3.19 18.57 -1.16
N LEU A 119 4.08 18.29 -0.21
CA LEU A 119 4.64 19.31 0.69
C LEU A 119 5.42 20.38 -0.08
N ALA A 120 6.27 19.98 -1.03
CA ALA A 120 7.00 20.91 -1.87
C ALA A 120 6.06 21.81 -2.69
N ASN A 121 4.94 21.26 -3.19
CA ASN A 121 3.90 22.05 -3.87
C ASN A 121 3.23 23.09 -2.96
N LEU A 122 2.95 22.74 -1.69
CA LEU A 122 2.44 23.72 -0.72
C LEU A 122 3.45 24.83 -0.44
N ILE A 123 4.73 24.45 -0.24
CA ILE A 123 5.83 25.40 0.00
C ILE A 123 6.05 26.30 -1.23
N ALA A 124 5.93 25.78 -2.44
CA ALA A 124 6.04 26.56 -3.67
C ALA A 124 4.99 27.69 -3.73
N GLY A 125 3.84 27.51 -3.08
CA GLY A 125 2.84 28.56 -2.93
C GLY A 125 3.36 29.84 -2.25
N LEU A 126 4.36 29.75 -1.37
CA LEU A 126 5.00 30.92 -0.75
C LEU A 126 5.66 31.85 -1.78
N LYS A 127 6.20 31.28 -2.87
CA LYS A 127 6.82 32.05 -3.95
C LYS A 127 5.81 32.90 -4.71
N ASN A 128 4.57 32.44 -4.85
CA ASN A 128 3.49 33.21 -5.48
C ASN A 128 3.12 34.45 -4.66
N TRP A 129 3.41 34.45 -3.37
CA TRP A 129 3.28 35.59 -2.46
C TRP A 129 4.59 36.39 -2.32
N HIS A 130 5.60 36.08 -3.13
CA HIS A 130 6.95 36.66 -3.05
C HIS A 130 7.63 36.51 -1.67
N ILE A 131 7.26 35.48 -0.90
CA ILE A 131 7.87 35.18 0.40
C ILE A 131 9.17 34.40 0.17
N ASN A 132 10.28 34.93 0.67
CA ASN A 132 11.61 34.31 0.64
C ASN A 132 12.24 34.17 2.05
N ARG A 133 11.60 34.73 3.07
CA ARG A 133 12.05 34.65 4.47
C ARG A 133 10.86 34.59 5.42
N ILE A 134 10.95 33.75 6.45
CA ILE A 134 9.96 33.58 7.51
C ILE A 134 10.67 33.90 8.83
N GLN A 135 10.28 35.01 9.47
CA GLN A 135 10.87 35.44 10.75
C GLN A 135 10.37 34.60 11.94
N GLY A 136 9.12 34.12 11.86
CA GLY A 136 8.50 33.30 12.90
C GLY A 136 8.76 31.81 12.74
N ASN A 137 7.88 31.01 13.33
CA ASN A 137 7.92 29.55 13.29
C ASN A 137 7.07 29.00 12.12
N VAL A 138 7.24 27.72 11.84
CA VAL A 138 6.25 26.93 11.10
C VAL A 138 5.56 26.02 12.11
N TYR A 139 4.26 26.17 12.29
CA TYR A 139 3.46 25.30 13.14
C TYR A 139 2.78 24.22 12.30
N ILE A 140 2.88 22.97 12.73
CA ILE A 140 2.10 21.85 12.23
C ILE A 140 0.82 21.80 13.06
N ASP A 141 -0.28 22.20 12.43
CA ASP A 141 -1.63 22.11 12.98
C ASP A 141 -2.30 20.85 12.44
N SER A 142 -2.58 19.89 13.31
CA SER A 142 -3.08 18.58 12.92
C SER A 142 -4.22 18.13 13.81
N SER A 143 -5.32 17.71 13.16
CA SER A 143 -6.46 17.10 13.83
C SER A 143 -6.10 15.80 14.56
N HIS A 144 -5.01 15.13 14.14
CA HIS A 144 -4.57 13.84 14.70
C HIS A 144 -3.53 13.97 15.81
N ALA A 145 -3.17 15.18 16.25
CA ALA A 145 -2.09 15.37 17.23
C ALA A 145 -2.30 14.65 18.58
N PHE A 146 -3.55 14.40 18.97
CA PHE A 146 -3.92 13.72 20.21
C PHE A 146 -4.34 12.26 20.02
N VAL A 147 -4.32 11.75 18.79
CA VAL A 147 -4.67 10.37 18.49
C VAL A 147 -3.51 9.47 18.88
N ASN A 148 -3.79 8.38 19.60
CA ASN A 148 -2.79 7.38 19.93
C ASN A 148 -2.22 6.78 18.64
N PRO A 149 -0.89 6.76 18.43
CA PRO A 149 -0.29 6.31 17.17
C PRO A 149 -0.63 4.89 16.74
N TYR A 150 -0.92 4.03 17.72
CA TYR A 150 -1.23 2.62 17.52
C TYR A 150 -2.53 2.25 18.25
N PRO A 151 -3.43 1.49 17.61
CA PRO A 151 -4.62 0.97 18.26
C PRO A 151 -4.28 -0.18 19.23
N PRO A 152 -5.18 -0.51 20.17
CA PRO A 152 -5.02 -1.66 21.05
C PRO A 152 -4.84 -2.98 20.28
N GLY A 153 -4.01 -3.89 20.81
CA GLY A 153 -3.86 -5.25 20.28
C GLY A 153 -2.87 -5.41 19.12
N TRP A 154 -2.18 -4.34 18.71
CA TRP A 154 -0.99 -4.43 17.86
C TRP A 154 0.19 -5.03 18.64
N MET A 155 0.97 -5.89 17.97
CA MET A 155 2.14 -6.52 18.60
C MET A 155 3.36 -5.61 18.48
N ALA A 156 4.17 -5.52 19.54
CA ALA A 156 5.39 -4.71 19.55
C ALA A 156 6.37 -5.10 18.41
N GLU A 157 6.42 -6.38 18.05
CA GLU A 157 7.25 -6.91 16.95
C GLU A 157 6.81 -6.40 15.56
N ASP A 158 5.55 -5.99 15.39
CA ASP A 158 5.01 -5.51 14.12
C ASP A 158 5.39 -4.03 13.85
N LEU A 159 5.65 -3.25 14.90
CA LEU A 159 5.81 -1.79 14.86
C LEU A 159 7.09 -1.32 14.14
N VAL A 160 8.03 -2.22 13.86
CA VAL A 160 9.30 -1.88 13.18
C VAL A 160 9.17 -1.98 11.65
N TYR A 161 8.17 -2.72 11.17
CA TYR A 161 7.96 -2.94 9.74
C TYR A 161 7.09 -1.84 9.14
N SER A 162 7.19 -1.63 7.83
CA SER A 162 6.42 -0.59 7.12
C SER A 162 4.90 -0.69 7.27
N TYR A 163 4.37 -1.91 7.44
CA TYR A 163 2.94 -2.13 7.68
C TYR A 163 2.50 -1.75 9.11
N GLY A 164 3.45 -1.55 10.03
CA GLY A 164 3.24 -1.03 11.38
C GLY A 164 3.59 0.45 11.50
N ALA A 165 3.59 1.21 10.40
CA ALA A 165 3.86 2.65 10.44
C ALA A 165 2.80 3.39 11.29
N PRO A 166 3.22 4.34 12.16
CA PRO A 166 2.33 5.01 13.09
C PRO A 166 1.40 6.02 12.39
N LEU A 167 0.17 6.11 12.89
CA LEU A 167 -0.59 7.35 12.83
C LEU A 167 0.12 8.41 13.66
N ALA A 168 0.21 9.62 13.14
CA ALA A 168 0.86 10.71 13.83
C ALA A 168 0.23 12.05 13.40
N PRO A 169 0.47 13.13 14.17
CA PRO A 169 0.09 14.48 13.75
C PRO A 169 0.59 14.84 12.33
N VAL A 170 1.69 14.22 11.90
CA VAL A 170 2.23 14.37 10.54
C VAL A 170 2.45 13.01 9.92
N MET A 171 1.92 12.84 8.70
CA MET A 171 2.09 11.66 7.87
C MET A 171 2.64 12.11 6.52
N ILE A 172 3.96 12.04 6.38
CA ILE A 172 4.64 12.31 5.10
C ILE A 172 5.26 11.00 4.62
N ASP A 173 5.05 10.66 3.35
CA ASP A 173 5.52 9.42 2.73
C ASP A 173 5.02 8.18 3.49
N ALA A 174 3.76 8.25 3.96
CA ALA A 174 3.14 7.23 4.79
C ALA A 174 3.94 6.84 6.04
N ASN A 175 4.75 7.76 6.59
CA ASN A 175 5.64 7.54 7.74
C ASN A 175 6.55 6.33 7.56
N ARG A 176 7.03 6.10 6.34
CA ARG A 176 7.89 4.98 5.98
C ARG A 176 9.22 5.45 5.42
N LEU A 177 10.26 4.77 5.86
CA LEU A 177 11.62 4.92 5.35
C LEU A 177 11.95 3.76 4.43
N THR A 178 12.39 4.05 3.21
CA THR A 178 12.98 3.08 2.29
C THR A 178 14.50 3.14 2.40
N ILE A 179 15.11 2.02 2.80
CA ILE A 179 16.54 1.85 2.94
C ILE A 179 17.03 0.99 1.79
N THR A 180 18.08 1.42 1.09
CA THR A 180 18.70 0.70 -0.01
C THR A 180 20.17 0.44 0.29
N VAL A 181 20.59 -0.83 0.20
CA VAL A 181 21.96 -1.27 0.44
C VAL A 181 22.55 -1.82 -0.86
N ASN A 182 23.45 -1.05 -1.44
CA ASN A 182 24.15 -1.37 -2.68
C ASN A 182 25.53 -1.99 -2.36
N PRO A 183 25.93 -3.11 -2.99
CA PRO A 183 27.29 -3.61 -2.86
C PRO A 183 28.30 -2.66 -3.52
N SER A 184 29.50 -2.59 -2.95
CA SER A 184 30.63 -1.91 -3.59
C SER A 184 31.23 -2.75 -4.73
N ALA A 185 32.07 -2.12 -5.55
CA ALA A 185 32.74 -2.79 -6.66
C ALA A 185 33.77 -3.83 -6.20
N LYS A 186 34.41 -3.62 -5.04
CA LYS A 186 35.42 -4.53 -4.49
C LYS A 186 34.94 -5.23 -3.23
N ALA A 187 35.51 -6.41 -2.99
CA ALA A 187 35.36 -7.09 -1.73
C ALA A 187 36.04 -6.32 -0.60
N ASP A 188 35.55 -6.54 0.62
CA ASP A 188 35.95 -5.95 1.91
C ASP A 188 35.73 -4.44 2.03
N GLU A 189 35.31 -3.76 0.96
CA GLU A 189 34.80 -2.39 1.02
C GLU A 189 33.43 -2.32 1.71
N PRO A 190 33.13 -1.23 2.46
CA PRO A 190 31.79 -0.99 2.97
C PRO A 190 30.75 -1.00 1.86
N ALA A 191 29.56 -1.56 2.13
CA ALA A 191 28.44 -1.37 1.22
C ALA A 191 27.96 0.08 1.25
N ILE A 192 27.24 0.52 0.23
CA ILE A 192 26.64 1.86 0.19
C ILE A 192 25.22 1.77 0.71
N VAL A 193 24.95 2.42 1.85
CA VAL A 193 23.62 2.49 2.47
C VAL A 193 23.04 3.87 2.21
N GLU A 194 21.87 3.89 1.58
CA GLU A 194 21.12 5.11 1.26
C GLU A 194 19.68 4.98 1.76
N THR A 195 19.03 6.12 1.98
CA THR A 195 17.61 6.20 2.33
C THR A 195 16.89 7.15 1.36
N ASN A 196 15.56 7.11 1.32
CA ASN A 196 14.76 8.13 0.62
C ASN A 196 14.61 9.43 1.41
N ASP A 197 15.36 9.61 2.51
CA ASP A 197 15.36 10.84 3.30
C ASP A 197 16.37 11.85 2.74
N ALA A 198 15.88 12.83 1.98
CA ALA A 198 16.72 13.91 1.46
C ALA A 198 17.19 14.89 2.55
N SER A 199 16.44 15.03 3.65
CA SER A 199 16.75 16.00 4.70
C SER A 199 17.83 15.57 5.67
N LYS A 200 18.39 14.35 5.50
CA LYS A 200 19.42 13.77 6.39
C LYS A 200 19.01 13.78 7.86
N SER A 201 17.71 13.67 8.11
CA SER A 201 17.11 13.57 9.44
C SER A 201 17.26 12.15 10.01
N ILE A 202 17.50 11.17 9.15
CA ILE A 202 17.95 9.82 9.51
C ILE A 202 19.48 9.79 9.61
N VAL A 203 19.99 9.53 10.80
CA VAL A 203 21.43 9.31 11.02
C VAL A 203 21.78 7.86 10.70
N ILE A 204 22.67 7.63 9.72
CA ILE A 204 23.01 6.28 9.24
C ILE A 204 24.31 5.78 9.87
N ASN A 205 24.23 4.69 10.63
CA ASN A 205 25.34 3.88 11.11
C ASN A 205 25.51 2.65 10.20
N ASN A 206 26.40 2.76 9.21
CA ASN A 206 26.65 1.72 8.22
C ASN A 206 27.76 0.74 8.67
N GLN A 207 27.37 -0.49 8.97
CA GLN A 207 28.26 -1.59 9.36
C GLN A 207 28.29 -2.72 8.34
N VAL A 208 27.70 -2.52 7.15
CA VAL A 208 27.61 -3.56 6.12
C VAL A 208 28.92 -3.64 5.34
N ARG A 209 29.38 -4.87 5.06
CA ARG A 209 30.56 -5.12 4.21
C ARG A 209 30.20 -5.83 2.92
N THR A 210 30.90 -5.49 1.85
CA THR A 210 30.80 -6.18 0.56
C THR A 210 31.76 -7.37 0.55
N LYS A 211 31.30 -8.60 0.32
CA LYS A 211 32.14 -9.80 0.24
C LYS A 211 32.34 -10.24 -1.21
N ALA A 212 33.44 -10.93 -1.51
CA ALA A 212 33.69 -11.49 -2.84
C ALA A 212 32.64 -12.56 -3.22
N LYS A 213 32.35 -13.47 -2.29
CA LYS A 213 31.35 -14.55 -2.39
C LYS A 213 30.76 -14.76 -1.00
N GLY A 214 29.54 -15.30 -0.91
CA GLY A 214 28.94 -15.53 0.39
C GLY A 214 27.69 -16.40 0.33
N ASN A 215 27.85 -17.67 0.70
CA ASN A 215 26.72 -18.42 1.23
C ASN A 215 26.30 -17.78 2.55
N ARG A 216 25.01 -17.47 2.72
CA ARG A 216 24.41 -16.86 3.93
C ARG A 216 24.76 -15.38 4.20
N CYS A 217 25.07 -14.56 3.18
CA CYS A 217 25.03 -13.10 3.37
C CYS A 217 23.59 -12.60 3.52
N GLY A 218 23.37 -11.74 4.50
CA GLY A 218 22.10 -11.07 4.77
C GLY A 218 22.35 -9.73 5.45
N VAL A 219 21.37 -8.84 5.36
CA VAL A 219 21.43 -7.49 5.92
C VAL A 219 20.38 -7.38 7.02
N GLY A 220 20.80 -6.93 8.19
CA GLY A 220 19.92 -6.58 9.31
C GLY A 220 19.75 -5.05 9.39
N PHE A 221 18.56 -4.63 9.83
CA PHE A 221 18.17 -3.23 9.94
C PHE A 221 17.58 -2.97 11.32
N SER A 222 17.98 -1.87 11.95
CA SER A 222 17.40 -1.38 13.20
C SER A 222 17.24 0.14 13.13
N LEU A 223 16.09 0.65 13.55
CA LEU A 223 15.80 2.08 13.63
C LEU A 223 15.31 2.39 15.04
N ASP A 224 16.00 3.27 15.76
CA ASP A 224 15.64 3.65 17.13
C ASP A 224 14.65 4.82 17.20
N GLN A 225 14.29 5.25 18.41
CA GLN A 225 13.32 6.33 18.65
C GLN A 225 13.84 7.72 18.28
N GLN A 226 15.15 7.87 18.08
CA GLN A 226 15.80 9.08 17.60
C GLN A 226 15.95 9.04 16.07
N ASN A 227 15.38 8.02 15.41
CA ASN A 227 15.55 7.74 13.99
C ASN A 227 17.02 7.50 13.59
N HIS A 228 17.86 6.99 14.48
CA HIS A 228 19.19 6.51 14.11
C HIS A 228 19.07 5.11 13.50
N LEU A 229 19.48 5.00 12.24
CA LEU A 229 19.45 3.77 11.46
C LEU A 229 20.78 3.03 11.60
N THR A 230 20.76 1.82 12.16
CA THR A 230 21.90 0.90 12.10
C THR A 230 21.64 -0.19 11.08
N VAL A 231 22.58 -0.37 10.14
CA VAL A 231 22.52 -1.42 9.12
C VAL A 231 23.77 -2.28 9.23
N HIS A 232 23.61 -3.60 9.40
CA HIS A 232 24.71 -4.53 9.63
C HIS A 232 24.60 -5.78 8.75
N GLY A 233 25.69 -6.56 8.66
CA GLY A 233 25.75 -7.80 7.89
C GLY A 233 26.58 -7.69 6.62
N CYS A 234 26.20 -8.38 5.56
CA CYS A 234 26.96 -8.36 4.31
C CYS A 234 26.11 -8.47 3.04
N VAL A 235 26.73 -7.98 1.96
CA VAL A 235 26.28 -8.07 0.57
C VAL A 235 27.44 -8.65 -0.26
N THR A 236 27.19 -9.23 -1.43
CA THR A 236 28.27 -9.74 -2.31
C THR A 236 28.48 -8.86 -3.55
N VAL A 237 29.70 -8.84 -4.09
CA VAL A 237 30.02 -8.11 -5.32
C VAL A 237 29.06 -8.56 -6.44
N GLY A 238 28.44 -7.59 -7.12
CA GLY A 238 27.52 -7.84 -8.23
C GLY A 238 26.11 -8.29 -7.83
N GLN A 239 25.79 -8.48 -6.55
CA GLN A 239 24.42 -8.79 -6.13
C GLN A 239 23.46 -7.61 -6.34
N TRP A 240 22.15 -7.87 -6.39
CA TRP A 240 21.14 -6.80 -6.38
C TRP A 240 21.15 -6.00 -5.08
N ALA A 241 20.81 -4.71 -5.20
CA ALA A 241 20.62 -3.87 -4.02
C ALA A 241 19.54 -4.46 -3.11
N VAL A 242 19.83 -4.60 -1.82
CA VAL A 242 18.84 -5.00 -0.82
C VAL A 242 17.99 -3.77 -0.49
N GLN A 243 16.68 -3.88 -0.59
CA GLN A 243 15.76 -2.81 -0.20
C GLN A 243 14.86 -3.26 0.94
N GLN A 244 14.76 -2.44 1.97
CA GLN A 244 13.89 -2.65 3.11
C GLN A 244 13.07 -1.38 3.36
N GLN A 245 11.76 -1.54 3.57
CA GLN A 245 10.92 -0.46 4.08
C GLN A 245 10.65 -0.66 5.57
N MET A 246 10.81 0.40 6.36
CA MET A 246 10.60 0.40 7.81
C MET A 246 9.64 1.52 8.22
N ALA A 247 8.98 1.35 9.35
CA ALA A 247 8.23 2.42 9.99
C ALA A 247 9.19 3.46 10.57
N ILE A 248 8.95 4.74 10.30
CA ILE A 248 9.67 5.84 10.97
C ILE A 248 9.24 5.86 12.43
N ARG A 249 10.20 5.88 13.36
CA ARG A 249 9.94 5.75 14.80
C ARG A 249 9.51 7.08 15.43
N ASN A 250 10.09 8.18 14.96
CA ASN A 250 9.70 9.53 15.35
C ASN A 250 9.30 10.36 14.11
N PRO A 251 8.03 10.25 13.66
CA PRO A 251 7.53 10.98 12.50
C PRO A 251 7.62 12.50 12.62
N LEU A 252 7.47 13.05 13.83
CA LEU A 252 7.54 14.50 14.04
C LEU A 252 8.96 15.02 13.79
N ALA A 253 9.98 14.39 14.38
CA ALA A 253 11.38 14.77 14.15
C ALA A 253 11.78 14.67 12.67
N PHE A 254 11.32 13.59 12.01
CA PHE A 254 11.52 13.41 10.57
C PHE A 254 10.87 14.55 9.76
N ALA A 255 9.61 14.85 10.01
CA ALA A 255 8.89 15.91 9.31
C ALA A 255 9.50 17.31 9.56
N GLN A 256 9.95 17.61 10.77
CA GLN A 256 10.60 18.87 11.09
C GLN A 256 11.86 19.08 10.24
N GLY A 257 12.70 18.05 10.10
CA GLY A 257 13.87 18.11 9.26
C GLY A 257 13.52 18.22 7.77
N LEU A 258 12.52 17.47 7.31
CA LEU A 258 12.06 17.51 5.93
C LEU A 258 11.48 18.87 5.52
N ILE A 259 10.64 19.48 6.37
CA ILE A 259 10.07 20.82 6.13
C ILE A 259 11.18 21.87 6.07
N LYS A 260 12.15 21.83 7.01
CA LYS A 260 13.31 22.74 6.99
C LYS A 260 14.13 22.57 5.70
N HIS A 261 14.36 21.33 5.29
CA HIS A 261 15.10 21.02 4.07
C HIS A 261 14.38 21.54 2.82
N GLN A 262 13.08 21.30 2.68
CA GLN A 262 12.32 21.75 1.51
C GLN A 262 12.15 23.26 1.44
N LEU A 263 12.05 23.95 2.58
CA LEU A 263 12.10 25.42 2.60
C LEU A 263 13.45 25.92 2.08
N ALA A 264 14.56 25.31 2.52
CA ALA A 264 15.90 25.66 2.04
C ALA A 264 16.08 25.37 0.55
N GLU A 265 15.62 24.21 0.04
CA GLU A 265 15.62 23.89 -1.40
C GLU A 265 14.79 24.88 -2.21
N ALA A 266 13.70 25.41 -1.62
CA ALA A 266 12.90 26.46 -2.23
C ALA A 266 13.56 27.85 -2.17
N ASN A 267 14.75 27.99 -1.59
CA ASN A 267 15.42 29.26 -1.27
C ASN A 267 14.61 30.17 -0.33
N ILE A 268 13.90 29.55 0.64
CA ILE A 268 13.13 30.24 1.67
C ILE A 268 13.86 30.09 3.01
N VAL A 269 14.30 31.20 3.59
CA VAL A 269 14.99 31.20 4.88
C VAL A 269 13.97 31.13 6.01
N LEU A 270 14.07 30.11 6.87
CA LEU A 270 13.31 30.02 8.11
C LEU A 270 14.21 30.42 9.29
N GLU A 271 13.86 31.49 10.00
CA GLU A 271 14.59 31.94 11.19
C GLU A 271 14.13 31.24 12.46
N GLY A 272 12.86 30.84 12.52
CA GLY A 272 12.29 30.09 13.65
C GLY A 272 12.44 28.57 13.53
N ASN A 273 11.55 27.87 14.20
CA ASN A 273 11.52 26.41 14.27
C ASN A 273 10.26 25.82 13.64
N VAL A 274 10.30 24.53 13.35
CA VAL A 274 9.11 23.74 12.98
C VAL A 274 8.58 23.08 14.24
N LEU A 275 7.36 23.37 14.65
CA LEU A 275 6.78 22.96 15.94
C LEU A 275 5.37 22.40 15.75
N LEU A 276 4.86 21.61 16.70
CA LEU A 276 3.41 21.37 16.78
C LEU A 276 2.73 22.63 17.33
N GLY A 277 1.58 23.00 16.78
CA GLY A 277 0.80 24.13 17.29
C GLY A 277 -0.46 24.37 16.49
N LYS A 278 -1.42 25.07 17.09
CA LYS A 278 -2.69 25.41 16.44
C LYS A 278 -2.61 26.75 15.74
N ALA A 279 -3.27 26.87 14.59
CA ALA A 279 -3.45 28.13 13.91
C ALA A 279 -4.43 29.04 14.68
N PRO A 280 -4.12 30.34 14.81
CA PRO A 280 -5.09 31.32 15.26
C PRO A 280 -6.30 31.36 14.33
N ALA A 281 -7.47 31.69 14.91
CA ALA A 281 -8.66 31.99 14.12
C ALA A 281 -8.37 33.15 13.15
N GLY A 282 -8.92 33.06 11.93
CA GLY A 282 -8.74 34.10 10.91
C GLY A 282 -7.38 34.09 10.19
N SER A 283 -6.58 33.01 10.30
CA SER A 283 -5.35 32.90 9.49
C SER A 283 -5.64 32.94 7.98
N LEU A 284 -4.82 33.67 7.24
CA LEU A 284 -4.90 33.87 5.80
C LEU A 284 -4.34 32.65 5.06
N LEU A 285 -5.16 32.04 4.19
CA LEU A 285 -4.75 30.92 3.35
C LEU A 285 -3.74 31.37 2.28
N ILE A 286 -2.57 30.72 2.26
CA ILE A 286 -1.51 30.95 1.27
C ILE A 286 -1.61 29.93 0.13
N ALA A 287 -1.72 28.65 0.49
CA ALA A 287 -1.75 27.54 -0.46
C ALA A 287 -2.65 26.42 0.06
N SER A 288 -3.20 25.64 -0.87
CA SER A 288 -4.01 24.47 -0.57
C SER A 288 -3.71 23.37 -1.56
N GLU A 289 -3.73 22.14 -1.06
CA GLU A 289 -3.46 20.95 -1.83
C GLU A 289 -4.47 19.86 -1.41
N SER A 290 -4.94 19.06 -2.36
CA SER A 290 -6.03 18.10 -2.15
C SER A 290 -5.63 16.70 -2.60
N SER A 291 -5.96 15.70 -1.78
CA SER A 291 -5.68 14.31 -2.09
C SER A 291 -6.43 13.83 -3.32
N LYS A 292 -6.10 12.62 -3.77
CA LYS A 292 -7.01 11.82 -4.60
C LYS A 292 -8.37 11.65 -3.90
N PRO A 293 -9.47 11.45 -4.65
CA PRO A 293 -10.76 11.22 -4.03
C PRO A 293 -10.78 9.88 -3.26
N ILE A 294 -11.64 9.73 -2.25
CA ILE A 294 -11.75 8.50 -1.44
C ILE A 294 -11.92 7.26 -2.30
N SER A 295 -12.66 7.32 -3.40
CA SER A 295 -12.81 6.21 -4.34
C SER A 295 -11.47 5.64 -4.85
N GLN A 296 -10.45 6.49 -5.03
CA GLN A 296 -9.10 6.07 -5.41
C GLN A 296 -8.23 5.71 -4.20
N LEU A 297 -8.35 6.44 -3.08
CA LEU A 297 -7.61 6.12 -1.86
C LEU A 297 -8.01 4.76 -1.28
N MET A 298 -9.27 4.36 -1.43
CA MET A 298 -9.75 3.01 -1.13
C MET A 298 -9.05 1.96 -1.99
N ALA A 299 -8.79 2.22 -3.28
CA ALA A 299 -7.98 1.31 -4.10
C ALA A 299 -6.52 1.26 -3.64
N ASP A 300 -5.95 2.41 -3.25
CA ASP A 300 -4.62 2.50 -2.62
C ASP A 300 -4.58 1.81 -1.23
N THR A 301 -5.75 1.50 -0.64
CA THR A 301 -5.90 0.75 0.63
C THR A 301 -6.10 -0.74 0.39
N LEU A 302 -7.15 -1.13 -0.35
CA LEU A 302 -7.59 -2.51 -0.50
C LEU A 302 -6.65 -3.33 -1.39
N LYS A 303 -6.11 -2.77 -2.48
CA LYS A 303 -5.24 -3.50 -3.41
C LYS A 303 -3.89 -3.88 -2.79
N PRO A 304 -3.07 -2.93 -2.29
CA PRO A 304 -1.82 -3.27 -1.62
C PRO A 304 -2.03 -3.74 -0.18
N SER A 305 -3.24 -3.59 0.39
CA SER A 305 -3.56 -3.90 1.78
C SER A 305 -2.89 -2.96 2.79
N ASP A 306 -2.87 -1.67 2.50
CA ASP A 306 -2.14 -0.67 3.29
C ASP A 306 -2.82 -0.39 4.64
N ASN A 307 -2.12 -0.62 5.75
CA ASN A 307 -2.68 -0.46 7.10
C ASN A 307 -2.88 1.01 7.47
N LEU A 308 -1.90 1.87 7.19
CA LEU A 308 -1.96 3.28 7.58
C LEU A 308 -3.12 4.00 6.89
N TYR A 309 -3.37 3.65 5.62
CA TYR A 309 -4.51 4.21 4.90
C TYR A 309 -5.84 3.76 5.51
N ALA A 310 -6.02 2.45 5.75
CA ALA A 310 -7.26 1.95 6.34
C ALA A 310 -7.56 2.55 7.71
N ASP A 311 -6.53 2.68 8.55
CA ASP A 311 -6.66 3.23 9.89
C ASP A 311 -6.93 4.74 9.86
N SER A 312 -6.28 5.50 8.97
CA SER A 312 -6.62 6.92 8.78
C SER A 312 -8.05 7.08 8.27
N LEU A 313 -8.47 6.31 7.27
CA LEU A 313 -9.85 6.35 6.74
C LEU A 313 -10.89 5.99 7.81
N PHE A 314 -10.59 5.01 8.65
CA PHE A 314 -11.45 4.60 9.76
C PHE A 314 -11.65 5.72 10.79
N LEU A 315 -10.57 6.38 11.20
CA LEU A 315 -10.65 7.50 12.15
C LEU A 315 -11.38 8.71 11.55
N HIS A 316 -11.18 9.00 10.26
CA HIS A 316 -11.90 10.08 9.59
C HIS A 316 -13.39 9.80 9.40
N ALA A 317 -13.76 8.54 9.14
CA ALA A 317 -15.16 8.14 9.13
C ALA A 317 -15.80 8.37 10.51
N ALA A 318 -15.09 8.00 11.58
CA ALA A 318 -15.54 8.26 12.95
C ALA A 318 -15.64 9.77 13.26
N GLU A 319 -14.63 10.55 12.89
CA GLU A 319 -14.61 12.01 13.06
C GLU A 319 -15.80 12.65 12.36
N LYS A 320 -16.09 12.27 11.11
CA LYS A 320 -17.20 12.83 10.34
C LYS A 320 -18.56 12.51 10.97
N LEU A 321 -18.71 11.32 11.56
CA LEU A 321 -19.92 10.90 12.26
C LEU A 321 -20.08 11.55 13.63
N HIS A 322 -18.96 11.82 14.31
CA HIS A 322 -18.93 12.42 15.64
C HIS A 322 -19.05 13.95 15.61
N GLY A 323 -18.45 14.60 14.60
CA GLY A 323 -18.29 16.05 14.48
C GLY A 323 -16.93 16.58 14.96
N SER A 324 -16.08 15.74 15.55
CA SER A 324 -14.70 16.07 15.94
C SER A 324 -13.83 14.81 15.94
N PRO A 325 -12.50 14.92 15.88
CA PRO A 325 -11.64 13.75 15.91
C PRO A 325 -11.78 13.00 17.24
N VAL A 326 -11.58 11.68 17.20
CA VAL A 326 -11.77 10.75 18.33
C VAL A 326 -10.65 9.72 18.38
N ASN A 327 -10.46 9.06 19.52
CA ASN A 327 -9.50 7.97 19.68
C ASN A 327 -10.13 6.59 19.41
N TRP A 328 -9.30 5.55 19.33
CA TRP A 328 -9.69 4.20 18.88
C TRP A 328 -10.93 3.57 19.54
N PRO A 329 -11.09 3.58 20.88
CA PRO A 329 -12.26 2.93 21.50
C PRO A 329 -13.58 3.57 21.09
N GLU A 330 -13.58 4.90 20.97
CA GLU A 330 -14.72 5.68 20.55
C GLU A 330 -14.98 5.54 19.05
N ALA A 331 -13.93 5.60 18.22
CA ALA A 331 -14.01 5.34 16.79
C ALA A 331 -14.63 3.96 16.48
N GLN A 332 -14.20 2.92 17.20
CA GLN A 332 -14.78 1.58 17.12
C GLN A 332 -16.28 1.60 17.41
N ALA A 333 -16.71 2.22 18.50
CA ALA A 333 -18.12 2.24 18.88
C ALA A 333 -18.97 2.97 17.83
N ILE A 334 -18.49 4.11 17.33
CA ILE A 334 -19.17 4.95 16.35
C ILE A 334 -19.30 4.22 15.01
N VAL A 335 -18.19 3.73 14.45
CA VAL A 335 -18.18 3.06 13.14
C VAL A 335 -18.97 1.76 13.19
N LYS A 336 -18.85 0.97 14.26
CA LYS A 336 -19.64 -0.27 14.41
C LYS A 336 -21.14 0.01 14.44
N LYS A 337 -21.58 1.00 15.22
CA LYS A 337 -22.99 1.41 15.30
C LYS A 337 -23.50 1.90 13.95
N PHE A 338 -22.73 2.77 13.28
CA PHE A 338 -23.07 3.26 11.95
C PHE A 338 -23.25 2.10 10.95
N MET A 339 -22.27 1.19 10.88
CA MET A 339 -22.33 0.05 9.96
C MET A 339 -23.54 -0.85 10.23
N GLN A 340 -23.86 -1.13 11.49
CA GLN A 340 -25.05 -1.90 11.85
C GLN A 340 -26.34 -1.20 11.41
N GLN A 341 -26.44 0.13 11.58
CA GLN A 341 -27.62 0.91 11.18
C GLN A 341 -27.79 0.98 9.66
N GLN A 342 -26.70 1.20 8.91
CA GLN A 342 -26.79 1.34 7.45
C GLN A 342 -27.00 0.01 6.74
N THR A 343 -26.38 -1.07 7.24
CA THR A 343 -26.40 -2.36 6.55
C THR A 343 -27.46 -3.33 7.07
N GLY A 344 -27.97 -3.11 8.29
CA GLY A 344 -28.83 -4.04 9.01
C GLY A 344 -28.11 -5.31 9.52
N ILE A 345 -26.78 -5.40 9.35
CA ILE A 345 -25.98 -6.54 9.80
C ILE A 345 -25.82 -6.50 11.32
N GLN A 346 -26.04 -7.62 11.99
CA GLN A 346 -25.85 -7.73 13.43
C GLN A 346 -24.35 -7.78 13.78
N LEU A 347 -23.84 -6.68 14.33
CA LEU A 347 -22.42 -6.51 14.70
C LEU A 347 -22.17 -6.62 16.22
N ASN A 348 -23.12 -7.14 16.99
CA ASN A 348 -23.04 -7.21 18.46
C ASN A 348 -21.76 -7.93 18.94
N ASN A 349 -21.41 -9.05 18.28
CA ASN A 349 -20.23 -9.87 18.58
C ASN A 349 -19.00 -9.49 17.74
N ALA A 350 -19.10 -8.43 16.92
CA ALA A 350 -17.97 -7.93 16.15
C ALA A 350 -17.15 -6.95 17.00
N VAL A 351 -15.83 -7.00 16.82
CA VAL A 351 -14.86 -6.09 17.41
C VAL A 351 -14.03 -5.49 16.27
N LEU A 352 -14.12 -4.17 16.11
CA LEU A 352 -13.46 -3.39 15.06
C LEU A 352 -12.46 -2.43 15.73
N THR A 353 -11.42 -3.00 16.33
CA THR A 353 -10.48 -2.23 17.17
C THR A 353 -9.69 -1.23 16.35
N ASP A 354 -9.42 -1.57 15.10
CA ASP A 354 -8.79 -0.71 14.10
C ASP A 354 -9.47 -0.86 12.72
N GLY A 355 -9.01 -0.09 11.73
CA GLY A 355 -9.47 -0.23 10.35
C GLY A 355 -8.66 -1.26 9.56
N SER A 356 -7.40 -1.47 9.93
CA SER A 356 -6.46 -2.26 9.16
C SER A 356 -6.59 -3.77 9.33
N GLY A 357 -7.16 -4.24 10.43
CA GLY A 357 -7.21 -5.64 10.84
C GLY A 357 -5.87 -6.16 11.36
N LEU A 358 -4.97 -5.30 11.83
CA LEU A 358 -3.68 -5.73 12.38
C LEU A 358 -3.80 -6.06 13.89
N SER A 359 -4.81 -5.51 14.58
CA SER A 359 -5.09 -5.86 15.96
C SER A 359 -5.45 -7.34 16.12
N ARG A 360 -4.86 -7.97 17.15
CA ARG A 360 -5.25 -9.32 17.57
C ARG A 360 -6.59 -9.36 18.29
N HIS A 361 -7.16 -8.20 18.62
CA HIS A 361 -8.45 -8.08 19.29
C HIS A 361 -9.63 -8.02 18.31
N ASP A 362 -9.38 -7.80 17.02
CA ASP A 362 -10.43 -7.76 16.01
C ASP A 362 -11.16 -9.08 15.90
N LEU A 363 -12.48 -9.02 15.78
CA LEU A 363 -13.35 -10.18 15.66
C LEU A 363 -14.45 -9.92 14.64
N LEU A 364 -14.53 -10.78 13.64
CA LEU A 364 -15.61 -10.82 12.67
C LEU A 364 -16.06 -12.26 12.41
N THR A 365 -17.28 -12.44 11.95
CA THR A 365 -17.77 -13.73 11.46
C THR A 365 -17.80 -13.77 9.92
N PRO A 366 -17.68 -14.96 9.31
CA PRO A 366 -17.92 -15.12 7.87
C PRO A 366 -19.29 -14.58 7.45
N SER A 367 -20.33 -14.79 8.27
CA SER A 367 -21.69 -14.31 8.02
C SER A 367 -21.81 -12.79 8.00
N GLN A 368 -21.17 -12.09 8.94
CA GLN A 368 -21.11 -10.62 8.93
C GLN A 368 -20.42 -10.12 7.66
N THR A 369 -19.32 -10.77 7.27
CA THR A 369 -18.52 -10.37 6.11
C THR A 369 -19.27 -10.61 4.79
N VAL A 370 -19.89 -11.77 4.62
CA VAL A 370 -20.75 -12.05 3.45
C VAL A 370 -21.99 -11.15 3.45
N GLY A 371 -22.55 -10.85 4.62
CA GLY A 371 -23.63 -9.88 4.79
C GLY A 371 -23.27 -8.50 4.25
N LEU A 372 -22.05 -8.02 4.54
CA LEU A 372 -21.54 -6.75 4.02
C LEU A 372 -21.37 -6.80 2.51
N LEU A 373 -20.73 -7.85 1.99
CA LEU A 373 -20.54 -8.02 0.54
C LEU A 373 -21.87 -8.06 -0.21
N ARG A 374 -22.88 -8.77 0.33
CA ARG A 374 -24.22 -8.79 -0.23
C ARG A 374 -24.88 -7.40 -0.19
N PHE A 375 -24.79 -6.69 0.94
CA PHE A 375 -25.32 -5.33 1.04
C PHE A 375 -24.69 -4.39 0.00
N LEU A 376 -23.35 -4.42 -0.12
CA LEU A 376 -22.62 -3.58 -1.06
C LEU A 376 -22.98 -3.90 -2.51
N HIS A 377 -23.20 -5.16 -2.85
CA HIS A 377 -23.60 -5.56 -4.19
C HIS A 377 -25.07 -5.21 -4.52
N ASP A 378 -26.00 -5.51 -3.60
CA ASP A 378 -27.44 -5.47 -3.92
C ASP A 378 -28.10 -4.12 -3.63
N LYS A 379 -27.53 -3.31 -2.72
CA LYS A 379 -28.20 -2.14 -2.15
C LYS A 379 -27.39 -0.85 -2.25
N PHE A 380 -26.07 -0.93 -2.34
CA PHE A 380 -25.23 0.27 -2.26
C PHE A 380 -25.06 0.94 -3.63
N PRO A 381 -25.37 2.24 -3.80
CA PRO A 381 -25.27 2.92 -5.09
C PRO A 381 -23.85 2.95 -5.69
N LEU A 382 -22.82 2.90 -4.84
CA LEU A 382 -21.40 2.93 -5.26
C LEU A 382 -20.77 1.53 -5.24
N ALA A 383 -21.56 0.50 -5.55
CA ALA A 383 -21.13 -0.89 -5.57
C ALA A 383 -19.91 -1.10 -6.48
N TYR A 384 -19.92 -0.50 -7.67
CA TYR A 384 -18.86 -0.69 -8.66
C TYR A 384 -17.54 -0.05 -8.23
N GLU A 385 -17.58 1.14 -7.63
CA GLU A 385 -16.43 1.82 -7.06
C GLU A 385 -15.77 0.93 -6.01
N TYR A 386 -16.57 0.39 -5.08
CA TYR A 386 -16.08 -0.51 -4.03
C TYR A 386 -15.51 -1.82 -4.60
N ILE A 387 -16.25 -2.50 -5.47
CA ILE A 387 -15.83 -3.77 -6.08
C ILE A 387 -14.56 -3.58 -6.93
N SER A 388 -14.42 -2.43 -7.60
CA SER A 388 -13.26 -2.11 -8.43
C SER A 388 -11.96 -1.94 -7.63
N ALA A 389 -12.08 -1.45 -6.40
CA ALA A 389 -10.96 -1.25 -5.48
C ALA A 389 -10.41 -2.56 -4.91
N LEU A 390 -11.17 -3.66 -4.94
CA LEU A 390 -10.67 -4.97 -4.50
C LEU A 390 -9.55 -5.49 -5.43
N PRO A 391 -8.58 -6.26 -4.88
CA PRO A 391 -7.61 -6.99 -5.69
C PRO A 391 -8.29 -7.95 -6.70
N VAL A 392 -7.74 -8.05 -7.90
CA VAL A 392 -8.21 -8.92 -8.99
C VAL A 392 -7.28 -10.12 -9.18
N SER A 393 -7.84 -11.33 -9.25
CA SER A 393 -7.10 -12.57 -9.47
C SER A 393 -6.16 -12.51 -10.67
N GLY A 394 -4.88 -12.81 -10.43
CA GLY A 394 -3.86 -12.92 -11.47
C GLY A 394 -3.47 -11.60 -12.15
N ARG A 395 -3.99 -10.46 -11.66
CA ARG A 395 -3.70 -9.14 -12.23
C ARG A 395 -2.97 -8.24 -11.27
N ASP A 396 -3.52 -8.04 -10.08
CA ASP A 396 -3.30 -6.78 -9.36
C ASP A 396 -3.33 -6.99 -7.83
N GLY A 397 -2.94 -5.97 -7.07
CA GLY A 397 -2.97 -5.99 -5.60
C GLY A 397 -2.23 -7.18 -4.96
N THR A 398 -2.85 -7.78 -3.94
CA THR A 398 -2.35 -8.99 -3.25
C THR A 398 -2.76 -10.30 -3.93
N LEU A 399 -3.53 -10.24 -5.03
CA LEU A 399 -3.93 -11.40 -5.83
C LEU A 399 -3.17 -11.52 -7.16
N GLN A 400 -2.29 -10.57 -7.51
CA GLN A 400 -1.50 -10.54 -8.75
C GLN A 400 -0.75 -11.86 -9.08
N ARG A 401 -0.39 -12.65 -8.07
CA ARG A 401 0.35 -13.92 -8.20
C ARG A 401 -0.49 -15.16 -7.90
N ARG A 402 -1.78 -15.00 -7.57
CA ARG A 402 -2.72 -16.09 -7.26
C ARG A 402 -3.74 -16.20 -8.39
N PHE A 403 -4.30 -17.40 -8.60
CA PHE A 403 -5.41 -17.61 -9.54
C PHE A 403 -5.09 -17.18 -10.99
N LYS A 404 -3.93 -17.56 -11.53
CA LYS A 404 -3.49 -17.19 -12.89
C LYS A 404 -3.95 -18.13 -14.00
N GLY A 405 -4.66 -19.22 -13.65
CA GLY A 405 -5.16 -20.16 -14.65
C GLY A 405 -6.24 -19.54 -15.54
N PRO A 406 -6.44 -20.02 -16.78
CA PRO A 406 -7.45 -19.49 -17.70
C PRO A 406 -8.88 -19.45 -17.14
N ALA A 407 -9.23 -20.39 -16.25
CA ALA A 407 -10.54 -20.47 -15.59
C ALA A 407 -10.56 -19.80 -14.19
N GLN A 408 -9.58 -18.95 -13.88
CA GLN A 408 -9.43 -18.32 -12.55
C GLN A 408 -9.05 -16.83 -12.63
N GLN A 409 -8.21 -16.47 -13.60
CA GLN A 409 -7.75 -15.10 -13.80
C GLN A 409 -8.94 -14.18 -14.11
N ASP A 410 -8.95 -12.98 -13.53
CA ASP A 410 -10.02 -11.98 -13.64
C ASP A 410 -11.38 -12.36 -13.00
N LEU A 411 -11.55 -13.60 -12.53
CA LEU A 411 -12.82 -14.11 -12.00
C LEU A 411 -12.98 -14.00 -10.49
N VAL A 412 -11.98 -13.49 -9.76
CA VAL A 412 -12.05 -13.28 -8.31
C VAL A 412 -11.65 -11.85 -7.98
N ARG A 413 -12.54 -11.15 -7.27
CA ARG A 413 -12.27 -9.83 -6.68
C ARG A 413 -12.38 -9.94 -5.18
N ALA A 414 -11.26 -10.01 -4.47
CA ALA A 414 -11.28 -10.36 -3.06
C ALA A 414 -10.15 -9.73 -2.25
N LYS A 415 -10.47 -9.39 -1.00
CA LYS A 415 -9.51 -8.88 -0.03
C LYS A 415 -8.82 -10.03 0.69
N THR A 416 -7.49 -10.05 0.64
CA THR A 416 -6.67 -10.99 1.41
C THR A 416 -6.46 -10.52 2.85
N GLY A 417 -6.29 -11.45 3.77
CA GLY A 417 -5.77 -11.22 5.12
C GLY A 417 -4.72 -12.28 5.45
N THR A 418 -3.57 -11.89 6.02
CA THR A 418 -2.54 -12.84 6.44
C THR A 418 -1.75 -12.25 7.60
N MET A 419 -1.69 -13.00 8.70
CA MET A 419 -0.81 -12.73 9.85
C MET A 419 -0.25 -14.07 10.34
N ARG A 420 0.65 -14.05 11.32
CA ARG A 420 1.10 -15.29 11.96
C ARG A 420 -0.12 -16.05 12.52
N GLY A 421 -0.33 -17.27 12.01
CA GLY A 421 -1.44 -18.14 12.39
C GLY A 421 -2.82 -17.77 11.80
N ILE A 422 -2.92 -16.77 10.92
CA ILE A 422 -4.21 -16.28 10.40
C ILE A 422 -4.15 -16.18 8.86
N VAL A 423 -5.16 -16.70 8.19
CA VAL A 423 -5.37 -16.56 6.74
C VAL A 423 -6.85 -16.29 6.46
N SER A 424 -7.12 -15.21 5.72
CA SER A 424 -8.47 -14.81 5.33
C SER A 424 -8.54 -14.46 3.85
N LEU A 425 -9.66 -14.75 3.21
CA LEU A 425 -10.00 -14.26 1.88
C LEU A 425 -11.52 -14.11 1.76
N SER A 426 -11.98 -12.91 1.43
CA SER A 426 -13.41 -12.63 1.23
C SER A 426 -13.61 -11.66 0.07
N GLY A 427 -14.70 -11.84 -0.66
CA GLY A 427 -15.04 -11.00 -1.80
C GLY A 427 -16.03 -11.67 -2.74
N TYR A 428 -15.87 -11.37 -4.03
CA TYR A 428 -16.74 -11.83 -5.10
C TYR A 428 -16.03 -12.79 -6.03
N LEU A 429 -16.77 -13.77 -6.54
CA LEU A 429 -16.30 -14.77 -7.47
C LEU A 429 -17.34 -14.94 -8.59
N TYR A 430 -16.88 -14.96 -9.83
CA TYR A 430 -17.72 -15.09 -11.03
C TYR A 430 -17.56 -16.51 -11.60
N THR A 431 -18.60 -17.33 -11.49
CA THR A 431 -18.55 -18.75 -11.86
C THR A 431 -18.59 -18.94 -13.38
N ALA A 432 -18.25 -20.15 -13.83
CA ALA A 432 -18.30 -20.53 -15.25
C ALA A 432 -19.68 -20.37 -15.91
N ASN A 433 -20.78 -20.38 -15.14
CA ASN A 433 -22.14 -20.14 -15.63
C ASN A 433 -22.65 -18.71 -15.39
N ALA A 434 -21.75 -17.76 -15.13
CA ALA A 434 -22.06 -16.34 -14.92
C ALA A 434 -22.90 -16.03 -13.67
N HIS A 435 -22.82 -16.88 -12.64
CA HIS A 435 -23.34 -16.52 -11.32
C HIS A 435 -22.28 -15.71 -10.56
N THR A 436 -22.73 -14.76 -9.76
CA THR A 436 -21.88 -14.00 -8.84
C THR A 436 -22.02 -14.57 -7.44
N LEU A 437 -20.93 -15.07 -6.86
CA LEU A 437 -20.88 -15.56 -5.49
C LEU A 437 -20.22 -14.54 -4.58
N ALA A 438 -20.84 -14.23 -3.44
CA ALA A 438 -20.16 -13.62 -2.30
C ALA A 438 -19.64 -14.72 -1.37
N PHE A 439 -18.41 -14.58 -0.90
CA PHE A 439 -17.81 -15.55 0.00
C PHE A 439 -16.92 -14.90 1.07
N ALA A 440 -16.78 -15.59 2.19
CA ALA A 440 -15.78 -15.32 3.20
C ALA A 440 -15.19 -16.63 3.71
N ILE A 441 -13.85 -16.71 3.75
CA ILE A 441 -13.10 -17.86 4.30
C ILE A 441 -12.11 -17.32 5.33
N PHE A 442 -12.27 -17.72 6.60
CA PHE A 442 -11.38 -17.38 7.70
C PHE A 442 -10.75 -18.63 8.29
N ILE A 443 -9.43 -18.62 8.44
CA ILE A 443 -8.67 -19.68 9.08
C ILE A 443 -7.81 -19.03 10.16
N ASN A 444 -8.09 -19.38 11.41
CA ASN A 444 -7.25 -19.00 12.54
C ASN A 444 -6.51 -20.21 13.08
N HIS A 445 -5.46 -19.93 13.84
CA HIS A 445 -4.67 -20.96 14.48
C HIS A 445 -5.52 -21.80 15.44
N VAL A 446 -5.16 -23.08 15.58
CA VAL A 446 -5.72 -23.98 16.59
C VAL A 446 -4.79 -23.91 17.81
N PRO A 447 -5.27 -23.51 19.01
CA PRO A 447 -4.48 -23.52 20.23
C PRO A 447 -3.74 -24.86 20.44
N GLY A 448 -2.47 -24.82 20.85
CA GLY A 448 -1.64 -26.02 21.09
C GLY A 448 -0.86 -26.55 19.89
N THR A 449 -1.03 -25.98 18.70
CA THR A 449 -0.18 -26.30 17.53
C THR A 449 0.95 -25.27 17.36
N LYS A 450 2.06 -25.61 16.69
CA LYS A 450 3.05 -24.56 16.35
C LYS A 450 2.41 -23.62 15.34
N SER A 451 2.42 -22.31 15.62
CA SER A 451 2.11 -21.25 14.64
C SER A 451 3.16 -21.28 13.51
N SER A 452 3.02 -22.27 12.63
CA SER A 452 3.85 -22.46 11.45
C SER A 452 3.45 -21.41 10.41
N ILE A 453 4.46 -20.66 9.94
CA ILE A 453 4.52 -19.69 8.84
C ILE A 453 3.16 -19.17 8.33
N SER A 454 2.97 -17.85 8.43
CA SER A 454 1.86 -17.12 7.79
C SER A 454 1.60 -17.62 6.37
N GLY A 455 0.37 -18.06 6.09
CA GLY A 455 0.01 -18.59 4.77
C GLY A 455 0.15 -20.11 4.60
N LYS A 456 0.47 -20.89 5.65
CA LYS A 456 0.43 -22.36 5.60
C LYS A 456 -0.87 -22.86 4.98
N TYR A 457 -2.03 -22.32 5.37
CA TYR A 457 -3.34 -22.76 4.88
C TYR A 457 -3.82 -21.99 3.63
N ARG A 458 -2.98 -21.14 3.04
CA ARG A 458 -3.35 -20.35 1.84
C ARG A 458 -3.74 -21.23 0.67
N TYR A 459 -3.06 -22.37 0.47
CA TYR A 459 -3.37 -23.29 -0.61
C TYR A 459 -4.78 -23.88 -0.48
N VAL A 460 -5.29 -24.07 0.74
CA VAL A 460 -6.65 -24.56 1.00
C VAL A 460 -7.67 -23.53 0.58
N VAL A 461 -7.45 -22.27 0.96
CA VAL A 461 -8.30 -21.14 0.54
C VAL A 461 -8.32 -21.05 -0.99
N ASP A 462 -7.17 -21.18 -1.65
CA ASP A 462 -7.08 -21.16 -3.11
C ASP A 462 -7.79 -22.35 -3.78
N ALA A 463 -7.68 -23.55 -3.19
CA ALA A 463 -8.38 -24.74 -3.65
C ALA A 463 -9.91 -24.59 -3.51
N LEU A 464 -10.38 -24.03 -2.39
CA LEU A 464 -11.80 -23.73 -2.16
C LEU A 464 -12.34 -22.73 -3.19
N CYS A 465 -11.65 -21.61 -3.41
CA CYS A 465 -12.05 -20.64 -4.44
C CYS A 465 -12.02 -21.25 -5.85
N THR A 466 -11.04 -22.11 -6.15
CA THR A 466 -10.99 -22.84 -7.43
C THR A 466 -12.18 -23.78 -7.56
N TYR A 467 -12.54 -24.48 -6.49
CA TYR A 467 -13.71 -25.34 -6.46
C TYR A 467 -14.99 -24.52 -6.71
N PHE A 468 -15.16 -23.37 -6.05
CA PHE A 468 -16.31 -22.48 -6.24
C PHE A 468 -16.43 -21.95 -7.68
N LEU A 469 -15.32 -21.57 -8.32
CA LEU A 469 -15.30 -21.10 -9.72
C LEU A 469 -15.87 -22.11 -10.72
N GLN A 470 -15.70 -23.40 -10.42
CA GLN A 470 -16.12 -24.51 -11.27
C GLN A 470 -17.61 -24.88 -11.11
N GLN A 471 -18.28 -24.34 -10.08
CA GLN A 471 -19.65 -24.74 -9.77
C GLN A 471 -20.66 -24.13 -10.75
N LYS A 472 -21.75 -24.88 -10.94
CA LYS A 472 -22.92 -24.47 -11.71
C LYS A 472 -24.16 -24.55 -10.78
N PRO A 473 -24.35 -23.58 -9.87
CA PRO A 473 -25.55 -23.56 -9.03
C PRO A 473 -26.80 -23.55 -9.92
N GLY A 474 -27.86 -24.27 -9.52
CA GLY A 474 -28.97 -24.69 -10.38
C GLY A 474 -29.44 -23.68 -11.44
N ASN A 475 -29.63 -24.17 -12.66
CA ASN A 475 -30.17 -23.41 -13.80
C ASN A 475 -31.57 -22.87 -13.47
N ASN A 476 -31.68 -21.58 -13.15
CA ASN A 476 -32.94 -20.86 -13.29
C ASN A 476 -32.88 -20.06 -14.59
N THR A 477 -33.56 -20.57 -15.62
CA THR A 477 -33.60 -20.04 -17.00
C THR A 477 -34.10 -18.60 -17.10
N TRP A 478 -34.73 -18.06 -16.06
CA TRP A 478 -35.23 -16.69 -15.99
C TRP A 478 -34.18 -15.64 -15.56
N ALA A 479 -33.07 -16.04 -14.95
CA ALA A 479 -31.99 -15.10 -14.56
C ALA A 479 -31.25 -14.50 -15.77
N LYS A 480 -31.40 -15.10 -16.97
CA LYS A 480 -30.80 -14.60 -18.21
C LYS A 480 -31.49 -13.36 -18.79
N VAL A 481 -32.68 -12.99 -18.31
CA VAL A 481 -33.47 -11.87 -18.86
C VAL A 481 -33.06 -10.51 -18.24
N PHE A 482 -32.34 -10.51 -17.11
CA PHE A 482 -31.94 -9.27 -16.41
C PHE A 482 -30.43 -9.15 -16.18
N ALA A 483 -29.60 -9.74 -17.03
CA ALA A 483 -28.17 -9.47 -17.04
C ALA A 483 -27.83 -8.41 -18.11
N PRO A 484 -28.00 -7.09 -17.87
CA PRO A 484 -27.12 -6.17 -18.54
C PRO A 484 -25.74 -6.48 -17.94
N HIS A 485 -24.78 -6.84 -18.79
CA HIS A 485 -23.34 -6.63 -18.66
C HIS A 485 -22.66 -7.60 -19.62
N GLY A 486 -22.88 -7.33 -20.91
CA GLY A 486 -21.89 -7.70 -21.91
C GLY A 486 -20.54 -7.18 -21.45
N ARG A 487 -19.52 -8.05 -21.50
CA ARG A 487 -18.16 -7.78 -21.02
C ARG A 487 -17.63 -6.49 -21.63
N LEU A 488 -17.67 -5.40 -20.86
CA LEU A 488 -16.99 -4.16 -21.20
C LEU A 488 -15.50 -4.36 -20.91
N LYS A 489 -14.67 -4.28 -21.95
CA LYS A 489 -13.19 -4.25 -21.87
C LYS A 489 -12.69 -2.91 -21.30
N PHE A 490 -13.23 -2.43 -20.18
CA PHE A 490 -12.76 -1.20 -19.57
C PHE A 490 -12.53 -1.36 -18.06
N GLN A 491 -11.24 -1.41 -17.70
CA GLN A 491 -10.60 -0.93 -16.47
C GLN A 491 -9.18 -1.52 -16.49
N GLN A 492 -8.30 -0.97 -17.34
CA GLN A 492 -6.89 -1.37 -17.43
C GLN A 492 -5.94 -0.24 -16.99
N ASN A 493 -6.39 0.65 -16.11
CA ASN A 493 -5.49 1.62 -15.51
C ASN A 493 -4.90 0.99 -14.23
N PRO A 494 -3.59 0.68 -14.21
CA PRO A 494 -2.94 0.18 -12.99
C PRO A 494 -3.06 1.21 -11.87
N THR A 495 -3.25 0.76 -10.63
CA THR A 495 -3.18 1.65 -9.46
C THR A 495 -1.79 2.27 -9.34
N GLN A 496 -1.66 3.36 -8.59
CA GLN A 496 -0.35 3.99 -8.40
C GLN A 496 0.67 3.02 -7.79
N ALA A 497 0.26 2.18 -6.83
CA ALA A 497 1.12 1.14 -6.28
C ALA A 497 1.56 0.09 -7.31
N GLU A 498 0.75 -0.21 -8.33
CA GLU A 498 1.09 -1.11 -9.43
C GLU A 498 1.97 -0.46 -10.48
N VAL A 499 1.70 0.81 -10.80
CA VAL A 499 2.59 1.63 -11.64
C VAL A 499 3.98 1.66 -11.01
N GLN A 500 4.07 1.94 -9.71
CA GLN A 500 5.35 1.99 -9.00
C GLN A 500 6.04 0.61 -8.96
N ARG A 501 5.32 -0.48 -8.69
CA ARG A 501 5.87 -1.85 -8.74
C ARG A 501 6.35 -2.24 -10.15
N GLY A 502 5.58 -1.92 -11.18
CA GLY A 502 5.93 -2.17 -12.57
C GLY A 502 7.17 -1.38 -12.99
N ARG A 503 7.24 -0.11 -12.60
CA ARG A 503 8.40 0.76 -12.78
C ARG A 503 9.63 0.20 -12.06
N GLN A 504 9.52 -0.15 -10.79
CA GLN A 504 10.59 -0.77 -10.01
C GLN A 504 11.09 -2.07 -10.63
N ALA A 505 10.18 -2.94 -11.11
CA ALA A 505 10.55 -4.18 -11.78
C ALA A 505 11.34 -3.92 -13.09
N ARG A 506 10.97 -2.89 -13.83
CA ARG A 506 11.70 -2.45 -15.03
C ARG A 506 13.12 -1.98 -14.69
N TRP A 507 13.25 -1.19 -13.63
CA TRP A 507 14.54 -0.73 -13.11
C TRP A 507 15.42 -1.86 -12.56
N ARG A 508 14.83 -2.88 -11.91
CA ARG A 508 15.56 -4.08 -11.46
C ARG A 508 16.10 -4.91 -12.61
N ARG A 509 15.33 -5.06 -13.70
CA ARG A 509 15.84 -5.73 -14.92
C ARG A 509 17.01 -4.97 -15.51
N LEU A 510 16.92 -3.64 -15.55
CA LEU A 510 18.01 -2.79 -16.02
C LEU A 510 19.25 -2.90 -15.11
N GLU A 511 19.06 -2.92 -13.78
CA GLU A 511 20.14 -3.16 -12.81
C GLU A 511 20.89 -4.46 -13.11
N THR A 512 20.17 -5.56 -13.35
CA THR A 512 20.78 -6.85 -13.71
C THR A 512 21.65 -6.75 -14.95
N VAL A 513 21.09 -6.17 -16.02
CA VAL A 513 21.75 -6.11 -17.32
C VAL A 513 22.98 -5.22 -17.27
N VAL A 514 22.90 -4.10 -16.54
CA VAL A 514 24.04 -3.20 -16.33
C VAL A 514 25.13 -3.87 -15.49
N LYS A 515 24.77 -4.54 -14.39
CA LYS A 515 25.73 -5.27 -13.54
C LYS A 515 26.41 -6.41 -14.29
N ASP A 516 25.68 -7.13 -15.15
CA ASP A 516 26.25 -8.20 -15.98
C ASP A 516 27.21 -7.64 -17.04
N ALA A 517 26.84 -6.56 -17.73
CA ALA A 517 27.69 -5.90 -18.72
C ALA A 517 28.99 -5.32 -18.13
N LEU A 518 28.98 -4.99 -16.84
CA LEU A 518 30.12 -4.42 -16.11
C LEU A 518 30.81 -5.42 -15.19
N LYS A 519 30.46 -6.71 -15.31
CA LYS A 519 31.04 -7.76 -14.47
C LYS A 519 32.56 -7.79 -14.61
N GLY A 520 33.25 -7.76 -13.47
CA GLY A 520 34.72 -7.74 -13.40
C GLY A 520 35.35 -6.36 -13.64
N GLN A 521 34.56 -5.32 -13.88
CA GLN A 521 35.04 -3.94 -13.93
C GLN A 521 34.97 -3.28 -12.55
N LEU A 522 35.88 -2.35 -12.26
CA LEU A 522 35.89 -1.58 -11.01
C LEU A 522 34.86 -0.45 -11.03
N VAL A 523 33.59 -0.83 -11.17
CA VAL A 523 32.44 0.08 -11.27
C VAL A 523 31.40 -0.28 -10.23
N THR A 524 31.09 0.66 -9.33
CA THR A 524 30.01 0.47 -8.37
C THR A 524 28.70 0.89 -9.00
N VAL A 525 27.75 -0.04 -9.14
CA VAL A 525 26.40 0.22 -9.66
C VAL A 525 25.44 0.42 -8.48
N ILE A 526 25.04 1.67 -8.27
CA ILE A 526 24.14 2.13 -7.23
C ILE A 526 22.72 2.20 -7.81
N TYR A 527 21.80 1.47 -7.19
CA TYR A 527 20.38 1.51 -7.49
C TYR A 527 19.66 2.47 -6.52
N ARG A 528 18.86 3.40 -7.05
CA ARG A 528 18.04 4.35 -6.26
C ARG A 528 16.55 4.33 -6.65
N GLY A 529 16.03 3.17 -7.04
CA GLY A 529 14.62 3.00 -7.35
C GLY A 529 14.26 3.34 -8.81
N ASN A 530 14.46 4.59 -9.22
CA ASN A 530 14.15 5.10 -10.56
C ASN A 530 15.38 5.63 -11.32
N GLU A 531 16.58 5.37 -10.80
CA GLU A 531 17.84 5.69 -11.44
C GLU A 531 18.92 4.65 -11.08
N LEU A 532 19.92 4.53 -11.96
CA LEU A 532 21.15 3.81 -11.72
C LEU A 532 22.32 4.79 -11.82
N ILE A 533 23.16 4.83 -10.80
CA ILE A 533 24.39 5.61 -10.76
C ILE A 533 25.57 4.65 -10.81
N LEU A 534 26.48 4.87 -11.73
CA LEU A 534 27.69 4.09 -11.90
C LEU A 534 28.88 4.95 -11.51
N LYS A 535 29.52 4.60 -10.40
CA LYS A 535 30.80 5.18 -9.99
C LYS A 535 31.93 4.41 -10.67
N ASP A 536 32.45 4.98 -11.74
CA ASP A 536 33.53 4.43 -12.55
C ASP A 536 34.89 4.90 -12.01
N ASN A 537 35.61 3.97 -11.38
CA ASN A 537 36.92 4.22 -10.78
C ASN A 537 38.07 3.68 -11.65
N GLN A 538 37.81 3.33 -12.90
CA GLN A 538 38.81 2.76 -13.79
C GLN A 538 39.67 3.88 -14.40
N ALA A 539 40.87 3.56 -14.90
CA ALA A 539 41.64 4.53 -15.67
C ALA A 539 40.98 4.81 -17.04
N ASP A 540 40.57 3.74 -17.73
CA ASP A 540 40.00 3.80 -19.08
C ASP A 540 38.48 4.03 -19.06
N ALA A 541 38.08 5.25 -19.41
CA ALA A 541 36.68 5.67 -19.53
C ALA A 541 35.91 4.95 -20.64
N SER A 542 36.61 4.40 -21.65
CA SER A 542 35.97 3.80 -22.82
C SER A 542 35.30 2.47 -22.49
N ARG A 543 35.75 1.75 -21.46
CA ARG A 543 35.18 0.43 -21.09
C ARG A 543 33.72 0.52 -20.65
N VAL A 544 33.40 1.46 -19.75
CA VAL A 544 32.02 1.68 -19.29
C VAL A 544 31.16 2.21 -20.42
N LEU A 545 31.67 3.18 -21.18
CA LEU A 545 30.95 3.73 -22.33
C LEU A 545 30.61 2.66 -23.38
N ASN A 546 31.56 1.78 -23.70
CA ASN A 546 31.37 0.71 -24.67
C ASN A 546 30.37 -0.34 -24.17
N ALA A 547 30.45 -0.74 -22.88
CA ALA A 547 29.49 -1.63 -22.27
C ALA A 547 28.06 -1.05 -22.34
N LEU A 548 27.90 0.23 -21.98
CA LEU A 548 26.60 0.92 -22.03
C LEU A 548 26.11 1.12 -23.49
N ARG A 549 26.99 1.45 -24.45
CA ARG A 549 26.62 1.52 -25.88
C ARG A 549 26.13 0.18 -26.42
N ASN A 550 26.75 -0.93 -26.01
CA ASN A 550 26.28 -2.27 -26.37
C ASN A 550 24.90 -2.58 -25.79
N LEU A 551 24.63 -2.13 -24.56
CA LEU A 551 23.30 -2.26 -23.95
C LEU A 551 22.25 -1.44 -24.68
N ARG A 552 22.59 -0.25 -25.20
CA ARG A 552 21.69 0.60 -25.99
C ARG A 552 21.13 -0.13 -27.22
N ASN A 553 21.91 -1.05 -27.81
CA ASN A 553 21.47 -1.83 -28.97
C ASN A 553 20.37 -2.86 -28.59
N LYS A 554 20.28 -3.24 -27.31
CA LYS A 554 19.28 -4.18 -26.77
C LYS A 554 18.16 -3.48 -25.99
N TYR A 555 18.42 -2.29 -25.42
CA TYR A 555 17.50 -1.50 -24.60
C TYR A 555 17.48 -0.05 -25.08
N PRO A 556 16.34 0.47 -25.54
CA PRO A 556 16.29 1.82 -26.10
C PRO A 556 16.43 2.87 -24.99
N PHE A 557 17.60 3.51 -24.90
CA PHE A 557 17.80 4.76 -24.17
C PHE A 557 18.57 5.79 -25.01
N ALA A 558 18.40 7.08 -24.68
CA ALA A 558 19.14 8.20 -25.22
C ALA A 558 20.48 8.35 -24.48
N VAL A 559 21.50 8.90 -25.15
CA VAL A 559 22.84 9.08 -24.57
C VAL A 559 23.26 10.53 -24.72
N ALA A 560 23.53 11.20 -23.60
CA ALA A 560 24.11 12.53 -23.54
C ALA A 560 25.51 12.44 -22.91
N LEU A 561 26.55 12.46 -23.74
CA LEU A 561 27.92 12.32 -23.23
C LEU A 561 28.43 13.70 -22.79
N SER A 562 28.69 13.84 -21.48
CA SER A 562 29.27 15.02 -20.82
C SER A 562 28.34 16.24 -20.72
N SER A 563 27.82 16.50 -19.52
CA SER A 563 27.18 17.76 -19.17
C SER A 563 27.41 18.08 -17.69
N LYS A 564 27.55 19.37 -17.34
CA LYS A 564 27.55 19.85 -15.94
C LYS A 564 26.15 19.97 -15.37
N VAL A 565 25.13 20.04 -16.23
CA VAL A 565 23.73 20.16 -15.85
C VAL A 565 22.98 18.96 -16.41
N ILE A 566 22.08 18.39 -15.63
CA ILE A 566 21.26 17.25 -16.04
C ILE A 566 20.52 17.63 -17.34
N PRO A 567 20.72 16.90 -18.46
CA PRO A 567 20.04 17.22 -19.70
C PRO A 567 18.53 17.00 -19.56
N THR A 568 17.74 18.05 -19.82
CA THR A 568 16.28 17.95 -20.00
C THR A 568 15.99 17.77 -21.48
N GLY A 569 15.18 16.77 -21.85
CA GLY A 569 14.71 16.55 -23.22
C GLY A 569 15.79 16.23 -24.27
N VAL A 570 16.03 14.93 -24.53
CA VAL A 570 16.76 14.51 -25.74
C VAL A 570 16.03 13.34 -26.43
N GLY A 571 15.07 13.70 -27.29
CA GLY A 571 14.42 12.79 -28.24
C GLY A 571 13.41 11.79 -27.66
N VAL A 572 12.82 11.00 -28.57
CA VAL A 572 11.64 10.10 -28.41
C VAL A 572 11.83 8.95 -27.37
N LYS A 573 12.92 8.92 -26.60
CA LYS A 573 13.22 7.82 -25.67
C LYS A 573 13.01 8.23 -24.20
N PRO A 574 12.34 7.40 -23.38
CA PRO A 574 11.99 7.74 -21.99
C PRO A 574 13.15 7.59 -20.99
N LEU A 575 14.29 7.02 -21.39
CA LEU A 575 15.48 6.83 -20.55
C LEU A 575 16.67 7.60 -21.12
N VAL A 576 17.41 8.28 -20.25
CA VAL A 576 18.61 9.07 -20.59
C VAL A 576 19.79 8.55 -19.77
N LEU A 577 20.84 8.15 -20.48
CA LEU A 577 22.17 7.95 -19.93
C LEU A 577 22.95 9.25 -20.11
N TRP A 578 23.52 9.78 -19.03
CA TRP A 578 24.49 10.87 -19.11
C TRP A 578 25.70 10.63 -18.21
N MET A 579 26.77 11.37 -18.49
CA MET A 579 28.02 11.31 -17.73
C MET A 579 28.30 12.70 -17.14
N GLU A 580 28.53 12.72 -15.84
CA GLU A 580 29.02 13.87 -15.10
C GLU A 580 30.46 13.60 -14.66
N LYS A 581 31.36 14.55 -14.94
CA LYS A 581 32.73 14.52 -14.40
C LYS A 581 32.72 15.26 -13.07
N THR A 582 32.82 14.52 -11.97
CA THR A 582 32.73 15.06 -10.60
C THR A 582 33.89 15.97 -10.22
N ASP A 583 35.06 15.79 -10.83
CA ASP A 583 36.26 16.59 -10.59
C ASP A 583 37.18 16.53 -11.83
N PRO A 584 37.66 17.67 -12.38
CA PRO A 584 38.66 17.69 -13.43
C PRO A 584 39.92 16.87 -13.09
N ASP A 585 40.30 16.83 -11.82
CA ASP A 585 41.56 16.26 -11.29
C ASP A 585 41.39 14.86 -10.69
N SER A 586 40.15 14.38 -10.47
CA SER A 586 39.90 12.99 -10.07
C SER A 586 39.69 12.06 -11.27
N ALA A 587 40.18 10.82 -11.16
CA ALA A 587 39.91 9.76 -12.13
C ALA A 587 38.47 9.18 -12.04
N GLN A 588 37.68 9.59 -11.04
CA GLN A 588 36.34 9.05 -10.82
C GLN A 588 35.32 9.74 -11.74
N ARG A 589 34.61 8.94 -12.53
CA ARG A 589 33.52 9.38 -13.41
C ARG A 589 32.19 8.88 -12.89
N ILE A 590 31.15 9.71 -12.98
CA ILE A 590 29.80 9.32 -12.62
C ILE A 590 28.97 9.21 -13.89
N TRP A 591 28.46 8.01 -14.15
CA TRP A 591 27.46 7.79 -15.18
C TRP A 591 26.11 7.63 -14.51
N THR A 592 25.08 8.25 -15.03
CA THR A 592 23.74 8.09 -14.48
C THR A 592 22.76 7.72 -15.58
N ILE A 593 21.93 6.72 -15.30
CA ILE A 593 20.82 6.31 -16.15
C ILE A 593 19.53 6.62 -15.38
N ARG A 594 18.70 7.50 -15.93
CA ARG A 594 17.41 7.89 -15.33
C ARG A 594 16.32 7.97 -16.38
N GLU A 595 15.07 8.12 -15.93
CA GLU A 595 13.99 8.54 -16.83
C GLU A 595 14.11 10.03 -17.18
N SER A 596 13.95 10.37 -18.47
CA SER A 596 13.87 11.76 -18.91
C SER A 596 12.75 12.47 -18.16
N VAL A 597 13.06 13.56 -17.47
CA VAL A 597 12.04 14.41 -16.84
C VAL A 597 11.50 15.33 -17.93
N SER A 598 10.18 15.32 -18.14
CA SER A 598 9.45 16.25 -19.01
C SER A 598 9.17 17.55 -18.29
#